data_AF-A0A651GMR8-F1
#
_entry.id   AF-A0A651GMR8-F1
#
_cell.length_a   1.000
_cell.length_b   1.000
_cell.length_c   1.000
_cell.angle_alpha   90.00
_cell.angle_beta   90.00
_cell.angle_gamma   90.00
#
_symmetry.space_group_name_H-M   'P 1'
#
loop_
_entity.id
_entity.type
_entity.pdbx_description
1 polymer ?
#
loop_
_entity_poly.entity_id
_entity_poly.type
_entity_poly.pdbx_seq_one_letter_code
_entity_poly.pdbx_strand_id
1 'polypeptide(L)'
;MSTSALIIITSIAVVTLLLLYAIRKMRAVSPTAISQLEAPCGMVVVRYSSPRKRGRKVFGHLVPFGEVWRTGANESTTIESSCPMVVGGTTLPAGRYALFTIPGEDKWTIIFNSRIAWWGAKLNSKAPHNPAFDAVRIEVPAETLPETTEELSIELHNEPEPQLTLNWDRTRVTVPINR
;
A
#
# COMPACT_ATOMS: atom_id res chain seq x y z
N MET A 1 -47.47 -14.32 -4.22
CA MET A 1 -46.09 -14.50 -4.74
C MET A 1 -45.93 -15.96 -5.09
N SER A 2 -45.48 -16.30 -6.31
CA SER A 2 -45.36 -17.72 -6.71
C SER A 2 -44.24 -18.40 -5.92
N THR A 3 -44.36 -19.71 -5.69
CA THR A 3 -43.32 -20.53 -5.05
C THR A 3 -41.97 -20.39 -5.76
N SER A 4 -41.98 -20.27 -7.08
CA SER A 4 -40.80 -19.99 -7.91
C SER A 4 -40.14 -18.64 -7.57
N ALA A 5 -40.93 -17.57 -7.34
CA ALA A 5 -40.38 -16.27 -6.97
C ALA A 5 -39.75 -16.28 -5.58
N LEU A 6 -40.31 -17.05 -4.62
CA LEU A 6 -39.75 -17.19 -3.28
C LEU A 6 -38.39 -17.92 -3.30
N ILE A 7 -38.25 -18.97 -4.11
CA ILE A 7 -37.00 -19.73 -4.27
C ILE A 7 -35.88 -18.87 -4.90
N ILE A 8 -36.22 -18.02 -5.86
CA ILE A 8 -35.25 -17.12 -6.49
C ILE A 8 -34.75 -16.08 -5.49
N ILE A 9 -35.66 -15.45 -4.72
CA ILE A 9 -35.30 -14.44 -3.73
C ILE A 9 -34.42 -15.03 -2.62
N THR A 10 -34.75 -16.22 -2.11
CA THR A 10 -33.94 -16.89 -1.08
C THR A 10 -32.57 -17.29 -1.62
N SER A 11 -32.49 -17.77 -2.87
CA SER A 11 -31.21 -18.10 -3.51
C SER A 11 -30.31 -16.87 -3.68
N ILE A 12 -30.86 -15.75 -4.13
CA ILE A 12 -30.12 -14.47 -4.24
C ILE A 12 -29.65 -14.00 -2.86
N ALA A 13 -30.50 -14.08 -1.83
CA ALA A 13 -30.14 -13.68 -0.48
C ALA A 13 -28.99 -14.53 0.08
N VAL A 14 -29.01 -15.84 -0.11
CA VAL A 14 -27.94 -16.75 0.32
C VAL A 14 -26.63 -16.46 -0.42
N VAL A 15 -26.66 -16.30 -1.75
CA VAL A 15 -25.46 -15.96 -2.54
C VAL A 15 -24.89 -14.62 -2.11
N THR A 16 -25.74 -13.62 -1.87
CA THR A 16 -25.31 -12.29 -1.40
C THR A 16 -24.65 -12.39 -0.03
N LEU A 17 -25.22 -13.16 0.89
CA LEU A 17 -24.69 -13.33 2.24
C LEU A 17 -23.34 -14.06 2.24
N LEU A 18 -23.19 -15.08 1.38
CA LEU A 18 -21.93 -15.78 1.16
C LEU A 18 -20.85 -14.86 0.54
N LEU A 19 -21.22 -14.02 -0.43
CA LEU A 19 -20.32 -13.02 -1.01
C LEU A 19 -19.86 -11.99 0.04
N LEU A 20 -20.77 -11.46 0.84
CA LEU A 20 -20.44 -10.54 1.93
C LEU A 20 -19.52 -11.20 2.98
N TYR A 21 -19.77 -12.45 3.33
CA TYR A 21 -18.90 -13.23 4.22
C TYR A 21 -17.48 -13.39 3.65
N ALA A 22 -17.37 -13.76 2.36
CA ALA A 22 -16.08 -13.91 1.68
C ALA A 22 -15.31 -12.58 1.63
N ILE A 23 -15.97 -11.47 1.28
CA ILE A 23 -15.38 -10.12 1.27
C ILE A 23 -14.88 -9.74 2.67
N ARG A 24 -15.68 -9.98 3.72
CA ARG A 24 -15.30 -9.68 5.10
C ARG A 24 -14.10 -10.51 5.55
N LYS A 25 -14.06 -11.81 5.21
CA LYS A 25 -12.93 -12.69 5.52
C LYS A 25 -11.64 -12.24 4.82
N MET A 26 -11.71 -11.79 3.56
CA MET A 26 -10.55 -11.26 2.83
C MET A 26 -10.01 -9.97 3.45
N ARG A 27 -10.89 -9.02 3.82
CA ARG A 27 -10.46 -7.77 4.50
C ARG A 27 -9.81 -8.02 5.85
N ALA A 28 -10.24 -9.06 6.57
CA ALA A 28 -9.62 -9.44 7.85
C ALA A 28 -8.19 -9.99 7.69
N VAL A 29 -7.79 -10.49 6.51
CA VAL A 29 -6.44 -11.02 6.27
C VAL A 29 -5.38 -9.92 6.18
N SER A 30 -5.77 -8.71 5.78
CA SER A 30 -4.88 -7.55 5.65
C SER A 30 -5.62 -6.31 6.13
N PRO A 31 -5.68 -6.09 7.45
CA PRO A 31 -6.41 -4.96 8.02
C PRO A 31 -5.82 -3.63 7.52
N THR A 32 -6.68 -2.62 7.43
CA THR A 32 -6.26 -1.25 7.17
C THR A 32 -5.51 -0.70 8.39
N ALA A 33 -4.33 -0.15 8.16
CA ALA A 33 -3.51 0.55 9.12
C ALA A 33 -3.32 2.01 8.68
N ILE A 34 -3.06 2.87 9.66
CA ILE A 34 -2.88 4.31 9.45
C ILE A 34 -1.67 4.76 10.25
N SER A 35 -0.74 5.44 9.61
CA SER A 35 0.32 6.21 10.27
C SER A 35 0.05 7.69 10.04
N GLN A 36 0.16 8.50 11.09
CA GLN A 36 -0.13 9.94 11.03
C GLN A 36 0.97 10.70 11.74
N LEU A 37 1.26 11.90 11.24
CA LEU A 37 2.29 12.76 11.78
C LEU A 37 1.87 14.21 11.65
N GLU A 38 1.91 14.93 12.76
CA GLU A 38 1.67 16.37 12.78
C GLU A 38 2.87 17.13 12.21
N ALA A 39 2.56 18.21 11.50
CA ALA A 39 3.48 19.15 10.89
C ALA A 39 2.97 20.58 11.14
N PRO A 40 3.83 21.61 11.08
CA PRO A 40 3.40 23.00 11.28
C PRO A 40 2.26 23.45 10.36
N CYS A 41 2.19 22.90 9.14
CA CYS A 41 1.15 23.17 8.14
C CYS A 41 0.01 22.13 8.12
N GLY A 42 -0.12 21.30 9.16
CA GLY A 42 -1.23 20.35 9.35
C GLY A 42 -0.78 18.92 9.56
N MET A 43 -1.22 17.98 8.72
CA MET A 43 -0.97 16.55 8.91
C MET A 43 -0.45 15.86 7.66
N VAL A 44 0.39 14.86 7.89
CA VAL A 44 0.77 13.83 6.93
C VAL A 44 0.14 12.52 7.38
N VAL A 45 -0.59 11.86 6.47
CA VAL A 45 -1.34 10.64 6.76
C VAL A 45 -1.02 9.59 5.72
N VAL A 46 -0.56 8.42 6.16
CA VAL A 46 -0.39 7.22 5.33
C VAL A 46 -1.48 6.22 5.68
N ARG A 47 -2.22 5.77 4.68
CA ARG A 47 -3.24 4.71 4.80
C ARG A 47 -2.82 3.54 3.93
N TYR A 48 -2.78 2.35 4.50
CA TYR A 48 -2.33 1.14 3.81
C TYR A 48 -3.02 -0.09 4.37
N SER A 49 -3.05 -1.19 3.62
CA SER A 49 -3.48 -2.48 4.17
C SER A 49 -2.25 -3.33 4.48
N SER A 50 -2.21 -3.90 5.68
CA SER A 50 -1.05 -4.60 6.25
C SER A 50 -1.18 -6.12 6.07
N PRO A 51 -0.65 -6.72 4.97
CA PRO A 51 -0.58 -8.17 4.83
C PRO A 51 0.42 -8.79 5.80
N ARG A 52 0.13 -10.03 6.19
CA ARG A 52 1.01 -10.87 7.02
C ARG A 52 1.89 -11.76 6.15
N LYS A 53 3.12 -12.05 6.55
CA LYS A 53 4.04 -12.97 5.84
C LYS A 53 3.52 -14.40 5.88
N ARG A 54 3.08 -14.89 7.05
CA ARG A 54 2.51 -16.25 7.24
C ARG A 54 3.44 -17.35 6.72
N GLY A 55 4.73 -17.27 7.04
CA GLY A 55 5.73 -18.27 6.65
C GLY A 55 6.13 -18.27 5.16
N ARG A 56 5.57 -17.39 4.33
CA ARG A 56 5.93 -17.26 2.90
C ARG A 56 7.20 -16.46 2.71
N LYS A 57 7.97 -16.74 1.65
CA LYS A 57 9.01 -15.80 1.18
C LYS A 57 8.31 -14.57 0.58
N VAL A 58 8.56 -13.39 1.13
CA VAL A 58 7.89 -12.16 0.67
C VAL A 58 8.52 -11.66 -0.62
N PHE A 59 9.73 -11.11 -0.55
CA PHE A 59 10.39 -10.52 -1.72
C PHE A 59 11.11 -11.57 -2.57
N GLY A 60 11.02 -11.42 -3.89
CA GLY A 60 11.49 -12.40 -4.87
C GLY A 60 10.57 -13.62 -5.02
N HIS A 61 9.39 -13.62 -4.38
CA HIS A 61 8.37 -14.66 -4.57
C HIS A 61 6.95 -14.09 -4.51
N LEU A 62 6.44 -13.74 -3.32
CA LEU A 62 5.10 -13.14 -3.19
C LEU A 62 5.04 -11.76 -3.85
N VAL A 63 6.11 -10.98 -3.70
CA VAL A 63 6.34 -9.72 -4.40
C VAL A 63 7.59 -9.91 -5.27
N PRO A 64 7.44 -10.05 -6.60
CA PRO A 64 8.58 -10.24 -7.50
C PRO A 64 9.53 -9.03 -7.49
N PHE A 65 10.81 -9.30 -7.65
CA PHE A 65 11.79 -8.23 -7.87
C PHE A 65 11.68 -7.68 -9.30
N GLY A 66 12.00 -6.40 -9.47
CA GLY A 66 11.98 -5.71 -10.76
C GLY A 66 10.57 -5.40 -11.30
N GLU A 67 9.52 -5.79 -10.58
CA GLU A 67 8.13 -5.52 -10.96
C GLU A 67 7.49 -4.44 -10.09
N VAL A 68 6.60 -3.65 -10.71
CA VAL A 68 5.83 -2.64 -9.99
C VAL A 68 4.80 -3.29 -9.07
N TRP A 69 4.91 -2.94 -7.79
CA TRP A 69 4.01 -3.33 -6.73
C TRP A 69 3.29 -2.09 -6.22
N ARG A 70 1.96 -2.20 -6.06
CA ARG A 70 1.11 -1.15 -5.49
C ARG A 70 1.31 -0.88 -4.00
N THR A 71 2.29 -1.56 -3.38
CA THR A 71 2.68 -1.50 -1.97
C THR A 71 1.52 -1.77 -1.00
N GLY A 72 1.55 -2.91 -0.30
CA GLY A 72 0.46 -3.37 0.55
C GLY A 72 -0.44 -4.44 -0.08
N ALA A 73 -1.56 -4.72 0.58
CA ALA A 73 -2.61 -5.64 0.14
C ALA A 73 -3.95 -4.90 -0.02
N ASN A 74 -5.02 -5.55 -0.48
CA ASN A 74 -6.34 -4.94 -0.71
C ASN A 74 -6.32 -3.53 -1.36
N GLU A 75 -6.67 -2.47 -0.63
CA GLU A 75 -6.62 -1.08 -1.09
C GLU A 75 -5.18 -0.57 -1.37
N SER A 76 -5.02 0.36 -2.30
CA SER A 76 -3.71 0.97 -2.59
C SER A 76 -3.22 1.80 -1.40
N THR A 77 -1.92 1.70 -1.10
CA THR A 77 -1.32 2.59 -0.10
C THR A 77 -1.38 4.03 -0.60
N THR A 78 -1.86 4.94 0.24
CA THR A 78 -1.90 6.37 -0.07
C THR A 78 -1.23 7.18 1.00
N ILE A 79 -0.48 8.20 0.57
CA ILE A 79 0.05 9.26 1.43
C ILE A 79 -0.65 10.57 1.09
N GLU A 80 -1.16 11.24 2.11
CA GLU A 80 -1.86 12.52 2.00
C GLU A 80 -1.17 13.52 2.92
N SER A 81 -0.84 14.69 2.38
CA SER A 81 -0.14 15.73 3.13
C SER A 81 -0.79 17.08 2.87
N SER A 82 -1.08 17.83 3.95
CA SER A 82 -1.46 19.24 3.84
C SER A 82 -0.27 20.17 3.58
N CYS A 83 0.95 19.65 3.72
CA CYS A 83 2.21 20.33 3.46
C CYS A 83 2.80 19.89 2.12
N PRO A 84 3.54 20.77 1.40
CA PRO A 84 4.51 20.30 0.42
C PRO A 84 5.47 19.28 1.07
N MET A 85 5.89 18.29 0.30
CA MET A 85 6.87 17.28 0.73
C MET A 85 8.02 17.27 -0.25
N VAL A 86 9.26 17.20 0.24
CA VAL A 86 10.44 17.04 -0.61
C VAL A 86 10.92 15.60 -0.50
N VAL A 87 10.92 14.91 -1.64
CA VAL A 87 11.29 13.50 -1.76
C VAL A 87 12.36 13.38 -2.83
N GLY A 88 13.56 12.91 -2.45
CA GLY A 88 14.73 12.82 -3.35
C GLY A 88 15.03 14.12 -4.10
N GLY A 89 14.92 15.26 -3.44
CA GLY A 89 15.16 16.59 -4.02
C GLY A 89 14.02 17.14 -4.90
N THR A 90 12.94 16.39 -5.10
CA THR A 90 11.75 16.86 -5.83
C THR A 90 10.67 17.32 -4.85
N THR A 91 10.17 18.54 -5.04
CA THR A 91 9.04 19.06 -4.26
C THR A 91 7.72 18.54 -4.82
N LEU A 92 7.03 17.74 -4.02
CA LEU A 92 5.64 17.35 -4.22
C LEU A 92 4.72 18.40 -3.57
N PRO A 93 3.78 19.00 -4.32
CA PRO A 93 2.75 19.85 -3.73
C PRO A 93 1.93 19.10 -2.68
N ALA A 94 1.36 19.85 -1.74
CA ALA A 94 0.34 19.33 -0.83
C ALA A 94 -0.78 18.63 -1.62
N GLY A 95 -1.21 17.48 -1.13
CA GLY A 95 -2.16 16.62 -1.82
C GLY A 95 -2.01 15.16 -1.45
N ARG A 96 -2.66 14.31 -2.25
CA ARG A 96 -2.75 12.88 -2.03
C ARG A 96 -2.10 12.11 -3.18
N TYR A 97 -1.25 11.16 -2.84
CA TYR A 97 -0.50 10.33 -3.78
C TYR A 97 -0.67 8.85 -3.44
N ALA A 98 -0.65 8.00 -4.46
CA ALA A 98 -0.51 6.55 -4.29
C ALA A 98 0.97 6.17 -4.21
N LEU A 99 1.28 5.20 -3.35
CA LEU A 99 2.64 4.71 -3.18
C LEU A 99 2.83 3.41 -3.97
N PHE A 100 3.64 3.48 -5.02
CA PHE A 100 4.12 2.30 -5.74
C PHE A 100 5.58 2.06 -5.42
N THR A 101 6.00 0.80 -5.50
CA THR A 101 7.39 0.40 -5.29
C THR A 101 7.82 -0.60 -6.37
N ILE A 102 9.10 -0.61 -6.69
CA ILE A 102 9.74 -1.68 -7.46
C ILE A 102 10.83 -2.26 -6.58
N PRO A 103 10.56 -3.39 -5.91
CA PRO A 103 11.56 -4.05 -5.08
C PRO A 103 12.72 -4.56 -5.93
N GLY A 104 13.94 -4.37 -5.44
CA GLY A 104 15.14 -5.07 -5.88
C GLY A 104 15.83 -5.72 -4.69
N GLU A 105 16.93 -6.43 -4.94
CA GLU A 105 17.71 -7.10 -3.88
C GLU A 105 18.41 -6.07 -2.98
N ASP A 106 19.13 -5.10 -3.57
CA ASP A 106 19.91 -4.11 -2.81
C ASP A 106 19.24 -2.73 -2.74
N LYS A 107 18.35 -2.43 -3.69
CA LYS A 107 17.72 -1.12 -3.84
C LYS A 107 16.29 -1.25 -4.28
N TRP A 108 15.45 -0.35 -3.80
CA TRP A 108 14.07 -0.23 -4.22
C TRP A 108 13.86 1.09 -4.94
N THR A 109 13.05 1.05 -5.99
CA THR A 109 12.47 2.28 -6.50
C THR A 109 11.19 2.59 -5.75
N ILE A 110 11.07 3.80 -5.20
CA ILE A 110 9.88 4.34 -4.56
C ILE A 110 9.24 5.36 -5.49
N ILE A 111 7.92 5.28 -5.64
CA ILE A 111 7.17 6.07 -6.62
C ILE A 111 5.96 6.68 -5.93
N PHE A 112 5.85 8.01 -5.98
CA PHE A 112 4.63 8.71 -5.59
C PHE A 112 3.87 9.05 -6.86
N ASN A 113 2.70 8.46 -7.03
CA ASN A 113 1.88 8.62 -8.22
C ASN A 113 0.67 9.52 -7.89
N SER A 114 0.41 10.51 -8.75
CA SER A 114 -0.71 11.45 -8.58
C SER A 114 -2.08 10.84 -8.84
N ARG A 115 -2.15 9.63 -9.43
CA ARG A 115 -3.39 8.86 -9.57
C ARG A 115 -3.50 7.78 -8.51
N ILE A 116 -4.60 7.81 -7.78
CA ILE A 116 -4.93 6.79 -6.81
C ILE A 116 -5.50 5.57 -7.53
N ALA A 117 -4.75 4.47 -7.51
CA ALA A 117 -5.22 3.20 -8.06
C ALA A 117 -6.44 2.68 -7.29
N TRP A 118 -7.51 2.39 -8.02
CA TRP A 118 -8.72 1.76 -7.49
C TRP A 118 -8.58 0.24 -7.42
N TRP A 119 -9.20 -0.36 -6.40
CA TRP A 119 -9.34 -1.81 -6.27
C TRP A 119 -10.11 -2.37 -7.47
N GLY A 120 -9.57 -3.42 -8.12
CA GLY A 120 -10.25 -4.12 -9.22
C GLY A 120 -9.97 -3.61 -10.63
N ALA A 121 -9.08 -2.62 -10.82
CA ALA A 121 -8.57 -2.27 -12.15
C ALA A 121 -7.65 -3.39 -12.68
N LYS A 122 -8.29 -4.42 -13.25
CA LYS A 122 -7.75 -5.62 -13.90
C LYS A 122 -7.09 -6.61 -12.94
N LEU A 123 -7.88 -7.59 -12.49
CA LEU A 123 -7.47 -8.81 -11.77
C LEU A 123 -6.40 -9.65 -12.52
N ASN A 124 -6.04 -9.25 -13.73
CA ASN A 124 -5.27 -9.99 -14.72
C ASN A 124 -4.38 -9.06 -15.58
N SER A 125 -4.09 -7.85 -15.12
CA SER A 125 -3.01 -7.04 -15.70
C SER A 125 -2.14 -6.51 -14.56
N LYS A 126 -0.83 -6.43 -14.83
CA LYS A 126 0.19 -5.77 -14.00
C LYS A 126 -0.41 -4.57 -13.28
N ALA A 127 -0.06 -4.38 -12.00
CA ALA A 127 -0.61 -3.35 -11.10
C ALA A 127 -1.01 -2.08 -11.88
N PRO A 128 -2.17 -1.45 -11.60
CA PRO A 128 -2.70 -0.31 -12.36
C PRO A 128 -1.84 0.96 -12.17
N HIS A 129 -0.61 0.88 -12.63
CA HIS A 129 0.44 1.88 -12.60
C HIS A 129 0.58 2.41 -14.01
N ASN A 130 0.49 3.73 -14.14
CA ASN A 130 0.78 4.42 -15.38
C ASN A 130 1.88 5.44 -15.07
N PRO A 131 3.10 5.25 -15.62
CA PRO A 131 4.24 6.11 -15.36
C PRO A 131 4.00 7.59 -15.68
N ALA A 132 3.06 7.91 -16.57
CA ALA A 132 2.71 9.30 -16.90
C ALA A 132 2.17 10.11 -15.70
N PHE A 133 1.82 9.44 -14.60
CA PHE A 133 1.33 10.07 -13.37
C PHE A 133 2.34 9.99 -12.21
N ASP A 134 3.54 9.45 -12.43
CA ASP A 134 4.60 9.42 -11.43
C ASP A 134 5.08 10.85 -11.17
N ALA A 135 4.75 11.39 -9.99
CA ALA A 135 5.12 12.74 -9.59
C ALA A 135 6.57 12.79 -9.10
N VAL A 136 7.03 11.72 -8.45
CA VAL A 136 8.45 11.50 -8.14
C VAL A 136 8.77 10.02 -8.14
N ARG A 137 10.00 9.71 -8.54
CA ARG A 137 10.58 8.38 -8.53
C ARG A 137 12.00 8.45 -7.99
N ILE A 138 12.28 7.73 -6.92
CA ILE A 138 13.59 7.75 -6.24
C ILE A 138 14.08 6.33 -5.99
N GLU A 139 15.38 6.15 -5.90
CA GLU A 139 15.97 4.89 -5.42
C GLU A 139 16.44 5.05 -3.97
N VAL A 140 16.12 4.05 -3.15
CA VAL A 140 16.57 3.95 -1.76
C VAL A 140 17.18 2.56 -1.51
N PRO A 141 18.15 2.43 -0.60
CA PRO A 141 18.71 1.13 -0.25
C PRO A 141 17.64 0.23 0.40
N ALA A 142 17.74 -1.07 0.15
CA ALA A 142 17.02 -2.11 0.86
C ALA A 142 17.92 -2.67 1.97
N GLU A 143 17.52 -2.45 3.22
CA GLU A 143 18.24 -2.93 4.38
C GLU A 143 17.72 -4.31 4.79
N THR A 144 18.65 -5.21 5.15
CA THR A 144 18.29 -6.49 5.75
C THR A 144 18.20 -6.37 7.27
N LEU A 145 17.03 -6.64 7.82
CA LEU A 145 16.78 -6.65 9.25
C LEU A 145 17.28 -7.95 9.91
N PRO A 146 17.72 -7.89 11.17
CA PRO A 146 18.12 -9.09 11.93
C PRO A 146 16.93 -10.01 12.21
N GLU A 147 15.76 -9.43 12.48
CA GLU A 147 14.54 -10.14 12.81
C GLU A 147 13.49 -10.04 11.70
N THR A 148 12.56 -10.99 11.68
CA THR A 148 11.45 -11.01 10.73
C THR A 148 10.30 -10.15 11.24
N THR A 149 9.88 -9.16 10.45
CA THR A 149 8.62 -8.44 10.63
C THR A 149 7.48 -9.22 9.98
N GLU A 150 6.54 -9.74 10.78
CA GLU A 150 5.44 -10.55 10.25
C GLU A 150 4.42 -9.75 9.44
N GLU A 151 4.12 -8.51 9.86
CA GLU A 151 3.13 -7.66 9.22
C GLU A 151 3.84 -6.55 8.45
N LEU A 152 3.36 -6.22 7.25
CA LEU A 152 3.83 -5.03 6.56
C LEU A 152 3.53 -3.81 7.45
N SER A 153 4.54 -3.03 7.83
CA SER A 153 4.37 -1.74 8.47
C SER A 153 4.85 -0.61 7.56
N ILE A 154 4.13 0.50 7.57
CA ILE A 154 4.49 1.73 6.85
C ILE A 154 4.27 2.88 7.83
N GLU A 155 5.37 3.49 8.26
CA GLU A 155 5.39 4.40 9.40
C GLU A 155 6.06 5.72 9.04
N LEU A 156 5.43 6.82 9.44
CA LEU A 156 6.01 8.16 9.39
C LEU A 156 6.77 8.42 10.70
N HIS A 157 7.98 8.97 10.58
CA HIS A 157 8.80 9.40 11.70
C HIS A 157 9.23 10.86 11.48
N ASN A 158 9.42 11.61 12.58
CA ASN A 158 9.95 12.98 12.56
C ASN A 158 11.36 13.07 13.14
N GLU A 159 11.84 12.01 13.81
CA GLU A 159 13.09 12.01 14.57
C GLU A 159 13.93 10.79 14.15
N PRO A 160 15.25 10.95 13.93
CA PRO A 160 16.01 12.20 13.99
C PRO A 160 15.74 13.14 12.80
N GLU A 161 15.20 12.62 11.69
CA GLU A 161 14.77 13.40 10.53
C GLU A 161 13.40 12.88 10.02
N PRO A 162 12.61 13.73 9.36
CA PRO A 162 11.36 13.34 8.71
C PRO A 162 11.55 12.23 7.65
N GLN A 163 10.95 11.06 7.89
CA GLN A 163 11.08 9.91 7.00
C GLN A 163 9.85 9.01 7.02
N LEU A 164 9.72 8.21 5.95
CA LEU A 164 8.78 7.11 5.83
C LEU A 164 9.55 5.79 5.82
N THR A 165 9.24 4.90 6.75
CA THR A 165 9.84 3.56 6.81
C THR A 165 8.82 2.53 6.36
N LEU A 166 9.23 1.59 5.52
CA LEU A 166 8.47 0.38 5.23
C LEU A 166 9.24 -0.84 5.72
N ASN A 167 8.59 -1.68 6.53
CA ASN A 167 9.15 -2.93 7.03
C ASN A 167 8.25 -4.11 6.64
N TRP A 168 8.83 -5.18 6.08
CA TRP A 168 8.14 -6.47 5.96
C TRP A 168 9.14 -7.59 5.76
N ASP A 169 8.86 -8.77 6.32
CA ASP A 169 9.83 -9.85 6.37
C ASP A 169 11.13 -9.35 7.01
N ARG A 170 12.30 -9.63 6.43
CA ARG A 170 13.58 -9.10 6.88
C ARG A 170 14.03 -7.88 6.06
N THR A 171 13.12 -7.15 5.44
CA THR A 171 13.47 -6.00 4.60
C THR A 171 12.93 -4.70 5.19
N ARG A 172 13.80 -3.69 5.23
CA ARG A 172 13.45 -2.30 5.50
C ARG A 172 13.83 -1.42 4.33
N VAL A 173 12.97 -0.46 3.99
CA VAL A 173 13.34 0.68 3.16
C VAL A 173 12.97 1.97 3.88
N THR A 174 13.87 2.93 3.82
CA THR A 174 13.71 4.24 4.46
C THR A 174 13.70 5.31 3.39
N VAL A 175 12.67 6.13 3.39
CA VAL A 175 12.47 7.21 2.43
C VAL A 175 12.52 8.53 3.16
N PRO A 176 13.56 9.35 2.96
CA PRO A 176 13.58 10.71 3.48
C PRO A 176 12.42 11.52 2.89
N ILE A 177 11.61 12.16 3.74
CA ILE A 177 10.49 13.01 3.35
C ILE A 177 10.60 14.32 4.11
N ASN A 178 11.32 15.28 3.52
CA ASN A 178 11.47 16.62 4.08
C ASN A 178 10.18 17.44 3.84
N ARG A 179 10.03 18.54 4.59
CA ARG A 179 8.84 19.41 4.54
C ARG A 179 9.25 20.86 4.36
#